data_AF-A0A3B9TXK2-F1
#
_entry.id   AF-A0A3B9TXK2-F1
#
_cell.length_a   1.000
_cell.length_b   1.000
_cell.length_c   1.000
_cell.angle_alpha   90.00
_cell.angle_beta   90.00
_cell.angle_gamma   90.00
#
_symmetry.space_group_name_H-M   'P 1'
#
loop_
_entity.id
_entity.type
_entity.pdbx_description
1 polymer ?
#
loop_
_entity_poly.entity_id
_entity_poly.type
_entity_poly.pdbx_seq_one_letter_code
_entity_poly.pdbx_strand_id
1 'polypeptide(L)'
;MPAAEPHIVAHFVPLSVIMSDHGGDLASYMAASGSSDVVVTMPVTMDVVGRGTQSFFVAVAVTWHFDSAEPLQDAVTADCPKGHQCLFAWVPADRAGTDEFGIYIDDIGAGETLQNGMVAEVIEQAQIEQAVAAAMSG
;
A
#
# COMPACT_ATOMS: atom_id res chain seq x y z
N MET A 1 2.55 23.31 28.01
CA MET A 1 3.29 22.34 27.16
C MET A 1 2.32 21.93 26.07
N PRO A 2 2.61 22.13 24.78
CA PRO A 2 1.75 21.56 23.75
C PRO A 2 1.78 20.03 23.93
N ALA A 3 0.60 19.40 23.89
CA ALA A 3 0.52 17.95 23.81
C ALA A 3 1.31 17.53 22.56
N ALA A 4 2.18 16.53 22.68
CA ALA A 4 2.77 15.92 21.50
C ALA A 4 1.61 15.49 20.59
N GLU A 5 1.57 16.01 19.36
CA GLU A 5 0.63 15.53 18.37
C GLU A 5 0.80 14.00 18.28
N PRO A 6 -0.29 13.22 18.31
CA PRO A 6 -0.17 11.79 18.17
C PRO A 6 0.59 11.52 16.87
N HIS A 7 1.76 10.88 16.98
CA HIS A 7 2.49 10.42 15.80
C HIS A 7 1.59 9.40 15.11
N ILE A 8 0.99 9.80 13.99
CA ILE A 8 0.21 8.92 13.13
C ILE A 8 1.23 7.99 12.48
N VAL A 9 1.16 6.71 12.80
CA VAL A 9 2.09 5.68 12.31
C VAL A 9 1.29 4.66 11.53
N ALA A 10 1.65 4.45 10.26
CA ALA A 10 1.09 3.37 9.47
C ALA A 10 1.78 2.04 9.81
N HIS A 11 1.00 0.96 9.85
CA HIS A 11 1.52 -0.38 10.07
C HIS A 11 2.00 -1.00 8.76
N PHE A 12 3.29 -1.34 8.68
CA PHE A 12 3.86 -2.04 7.53
C PHE A 12 3.64 -3.54 7.67
N VAL A 13 3.06 -4.16 6.65
CA VAL A 13 2.75 -5.59 6.65
C VAL A 13 3.04 -6.20 5.28
N PRO A 14 3.73 -7.35 5.21
CA PRO A 14 3.86 -8.07 3.95
C PRO A 14 2.51 -8.63 3.49
N LEU A 15 2.22 -8.55 2.19
CA LEU A 15 1.03 -9.15 1.57
C LEU A 15 0.89 -10.63 1.95
N SER A 16 2.01 -11.36 2.04
CA SER A 16 2.01 -12.76 2.45
C SER A 16 1.41 -13.00 3.83
N VAL A 17 1.54 -12.05 4.76
CA VAL A 17 0.95 -12.14 6.11
C VAL A 17 -0.55 -11.93 6.06
N ILE A 18 -1.03 -10.95 5.28
CA ILE A 18 -2.48 -10.75 5.06
C ILE A 18 -3.08 -12.02 4.43
N MET A 19 -2.39 -12.60 3.45
CA MET A 19 -2.83 -13.82 2.79
C MET A 19 -2.84 -15.03 3.72
N SER A 20 -1.78 -15.27 4.49
CA SER A 20 -1.67 -16.46 5.33
C SER A 20 -2.53 -16.40 6.58
N ASP A 21 -2.58 -15.24 7.23
CA ASP A 21 -3.13 -15.10 8.59
C ASP A 21 -4.54 -14.52 8.57
N HIS A 22 -4.89 -13.78 7.52
CA HIS A 22 -6.19 -13.12 7.36
C HIS A 22 -6.94 -13.53 6.09
N GLY A 23 -6.43 -14.49 5.31
CA GLY A 23 -7.10 -15.00 4.11
C GLY A 23 -7.23 -13.98 2.98
N GLY A 24 -6.36 -12.98 2.94
CA GLY A 24 -6.42 -11.88 1.99
C GLY A 24 -7.30 -10.71 2.46
N ASP A 25 -7.98 -10.81 3.61
CA ASP A 25 -8.85 -9.76 4.12
C ASP A 25 -8.05 -8.70 4.91
N LEU A 26 -7.78 -7.55 4.28
CA LEU A 26 -7.11 -6.42 4.94
C LEU A 26 -7.93 -5.84 6.11
N ALA A 27 -9.27 -5.84 6.06
CA ALA A 27 -10.08 -5.32 7.15
C ALA A 27 -9.94 -6.19 8.41
N SER A 28 -9.86 -7.51 8.23
CA SER A 28 -9.53 -8.46 9.31
C SER A 28 -8.16 -8.16 9.93
N TYR A 29 -7.14 -7.88 9.11
CA TYR A 29 -5.82 -7.46 9.62
C TYR A 29 -5.86 -6.13 10.38
N MET A 30 -6.54 -5.11 9.83
CA MET A 30 -6.69 -3.80 10.47
C MET A 30 -7.38 -3.93 11.84
N ALA A 31 -8.46 -4.72 11.92
CA ALA A 31 -9.16 -5.00 13.17
C ALA A 31 -8.29 -5.74 14.20
N ALA A 32 -7.48 -6.72 13.75
CA ALA A 32 -6.61 -7.49 14.63
C ALA A 32 -5.40 -6.68 15.15
N SER A 33 -4.84 -5.82 14.29
CA SER A 33 -3.68 -4.98 14.62
C SER A 33 -4.05 -3.69 15.36
N GLY A 34 -5.31 -3.25 15.26
CA GLY A 34 -5.78 -1.99 15.81
C GLY A 34 -5.33 -0.76 15.02
N SER A 35 -4.78 -0.95 13.81
CA SER A 35 -4.36 0.15 12.93
C SER A 35 -5.28 0.26 11.72
N SER A 36 -5.79 1.47 11.48
CA SER A 36 -6.53 1.79 10.25
C SER A 36 -5.59 2.21 9.11
N ASP A 37 -4.39 2.70 9.43
CA ASP A 37 -3.39 3.10 8.44
C ASP A 37 -2.40 1.95 8.24
N VAL A 38 -2.35 1.40 7.03
CA VAL A 38 -1.57 0.20 6.72
C VAL A 38 -0.81 0.38 5.40
N VAL A 39 0.42 -0.09 5.36
CA VAL A 39 1.22 -0.20 4.13
C VAL A 39 1.43 -1.68 3.83
N VAL A 40 0.78 -2.16 2.77
CA VAL A 40 0.91 -3.54 2.30
C VAL A 40 2.11 -3.63 1.38
N THR A 41 3.07 -4.50 1.71
CA THR A 41 4.33 -4.63 0.96
C THR A 41 4.45 -5.98 0.26
N MET A 42 4.98 -5.98 -0.95
CA MET A 42 5.17 -7.17 -1.77
C MET A 42 6.51 -7.08 -2.52
N PRO A 43 7.57 -7.76 -2.05
CA PRO A 43 8.74 -7.98 -2.87
C PRO A 43 8.41 -8.99 -3.99
N VAL A 44 8.77 -8.69 -5.22
CA VAL A 44 8.54 -9.55 -6.38
C VAL A 44 9.74 -9.52 -7.33
N THR A 45 10.13 -10.69 -7.82
CA THR A 45 11.14 -10.83 -8.88
C THR A 45 10.48 -11.47 -10.10
N MET A 46 10.65 -10.84 -11.27
CA MET A 46 10.00 -11.29 -12.51
C MET A 46 10.84 -10.95 -13.74
N ASP A 47 10.60 -11.67 -14.84
CA ASP A 47 11.21 -11.36 -16.13
C ASP A 47 10.39 -10.32 -16.89
N VAL A 48 11.01 -9.16 -17.12
CA VAL A 48 10.39 -8.06 -17.86
C VAL A 48 10.84 -8.11 -19.33
N VAL A 49 9.88 -8.10 -20.24
CA VAL A 49 10.14 -8.15 -21.69
C VAL A 49 11.08 -7.01 -22.09
N GLY A 50 12.21 -7.36 -22.70
CA GLY A 50 13.24 -6.40 -23.13
C GLY A 50 14.13 -5.84 -22.02
N ARG A 51 13.90 -6.17 -20.75
CA ARG A 51 14.72 -5.73 -19.60
C ARG A 51 15.30 -6.89 -18.77
N GLY A 52 14.88 -8.13 -19.02
CA GLY A 52 15.35 -9.31 -18.31
C GLY A 52 14.77 -9.40 -16.89
N THR A 53 15.40 -10.19 -16.03
CA THR A 53 14.96 -10.35 -14.63
C THR A 53 15.12 -9.04 -13.86
N GLN A 54 14.04 -8.58 -13.25
CA GLN A 54 13.96 -7.37 -12.44
C GLN A 54 13.37 -7.72 -11.08
N SER A 55 13.76 -6.98 -10.04
CA SER A 55 13.17 -7.07 -8.71
C SER A 55 12.48 -5.76 -8.36
N PHE A 56 11.27 -5.86 -7.82
CA PHE A 56 10.44 -4.73 -7.42
C PHE A 56 10.01 -4.92 -5.98
N PHE A 57 9.91 -3.82 -5.25
CA PHE A 57 9.30 -3.78 -3.93
C PHE A 57 8.06 -2.90 -4.05
N VAL A 58 6.91 -3.54 -4.12
CA VAL A 58 5.62 -2.87 -4.27
C VAL A 58 5.09 -2.55 -2.89
N ALA A 59 4.69 -1.31 -2.64
CA ALA A 59 4.08 -0.88 -1.40
C ALA A 59 2.79 -0.13 -1.70
N VAL A 60 1.66 -0.62 -1.19
CA VAL A 60 0.35 0.03 -1.31
C VAL A 60 -0.08 0.51 0.07
N ALA A 61 -0.07 1.81 0.27
CA ALA A 61 -0.55 2.45 1.48
C ALA A 61 -2.06 2.67 1.41
N VAL A 62 -2.78 2.28 2.46
CA VAL A 62 -4.22 2.49 2.65
C VAL A 62 -4.40 3.21 3.97
N THR A 63 -4.85 4.47 3.92
CA THR A 63 -4.82 5.35 5.08
C THR A 63 -6.09 6.18 5.24
N TRP A 64 -6.48 6.41 6.49
CA TRP A 64 -7.58 7.30 6.88
C TRP A 64 -7.10 8.57 7.57
N HIS A 65 -5.86 8.59 8.05
CA HIS A 65 -5.36 9.68 8.91
C HIS A 65 -4.14 10.39 8.32
N PHE A 66 -3.88 10.23 7.02
CA PHE A 66 -2.76 10.89 6.33
C PHE A 66 -3.28 11.93 5.34
N ASP A 67 -2.79 13.17 5.46
CA ASP A 67 -3.14 14.25 4.52
C ASP A 67 -2.34 14.16 3.20
N SER A 68 -1.16 13.53 3.24
CA SER A 68 -0.28 13.34 2.09
C SER A 68 0.43 11.99 2.11
N ALA A 69 0.87 11.56 0.93
CA ALA A 69 1.61 10.33 0.75
C ALA A 69 3.11 10.44 1.10
N GLU A 70 3.66 11.66 1.15
CA GLU A 70 5.11 11.92 1.26
C GLU A 70 5.75 11.20 2.47
N PRO A 71 5.18 11.23 3.70
CA PRO A 71 5.80 10.55 4.84
C PRO A 71 5.85 9.03 4.67
N LEU A 72 4.86 8.47 3.97
CA LEU A 72 4.76 7.03 3.70
C LEU A 72 5.73 6.63 2.59
N GLN A 73 5.86 7.47 1.56
CA GLN A 73 6.81 7.29 0.46
C GLN A 73 8.26 7.30 0.97
N ASP A 74 8.60 8.24 1.86
CA ASP A 74 9.92 8.32 2.50
C ASP A 74 10.21 7.05 3.32
N ALA A 75 9.24 6.60 4.11
CA ALA A 75 9.37 5.38 4.92
C ALA A 75 9.53 4.12 4.05
N VAL A 76 8.71 3.97 3.01
CA VAL A 76 8.82 2.87 2.03
C VAL A 76 10.17 2.89 1.32
N THR A 77 10.66 4.06 0.94
CA THR A 77 11.95 4.22 0.26
C THR A 77 13.11 3.82 1.19
N ALA A 78 13.02 4.17 2.48
CA ALA A 78 14.02 3.78 3.47
C ALA A 78 14.05 2.25 3.72
N ASP A 79 12.89 1.60 3.72
CA ASP A 79 12.74 0.16 3.94
C ASP A 79 12.89 -0.69 2.67
N CYS A 80 12.97 -0.05 1.51
CA CYS A 80 13.07 -0.73 0.23
C CYS A 80 14.33 -1.60 0.14
N PRO A 81 14.20 -2.92 -0.11
CA PRO A 81 15.34 -3.82 -0.12
C PRO A 81 16.36 -3.45 -1.21
N LYS A 82 17.65 -3.61 -0.90
CA LYS A 82 18.72 -3.37 -1.86
C LYS A 82 18.51 -4.21 -3.14
N GLY A 83 18.74 -3.58 -4.28
CA GLY A 83 18.57 -4.21 -5.60
C GLY A 83 17.13 -4.28 -6.10
N HIS A 84 16.16 -3.75 -5.36
CA HIS A 84 14.78 -3.62 -5.81
C HIS A 84 14.50 -2.21 -6.32
N GLN A 85 13.60 -2.12 -7.29
CA GLN A 85 12.94 -0.86 -7.66
C GLN A 85 11.70 -0.69 -6.78
N CYS A 86 11.62 0.42 -6.06
CA CYS A 86 10.57 0.66 -5.07
C CYS A 86 9.37 1.31 -5.75
N LEU A 87 8.28 0.57 -5.91
CA LEU A 87 7.03 1.09 -6.46
C LEU A 87 6.07 1.38 -5.32
N PHE A 88 5.68 2.64 -5.17
CA PHE A 88 4.75 3.07 -4.15
C PHE A 88 3.41 3.47 -4.77
N ALA A 89 2.33 3.08 -4.10
CA ALA A 89 0.98 3.52 -4.40
C ALA A 89 0.26 3.93 -3.11
N TRP A 90 -0.64 4.90 -3.21
CA TRP A 90 -1.38 5.45 -2.09
C TRP A 90 -2.88 5.49 -2.37
N VAL A 91 -3.64 4.93 -1.43
CA VAL A 91 -5.09 4.90 -1.36
C VAL A 91 -5.53 5.76 -0.16
N PRO A 92 -5.94 7.02 -0.36
CA PRO A 92 -6.49 7.86 0.68
C PRO A 92 -7.94 7.44 0.97
N ALA A 93 -8.10 6.48 1.86
CA ALA A 93 -9.38 5.83 2.15
C ALA A 93 -10.35 6.75 2.90
N ASP A 94 -9.87 7.82 3.55
CA ASP A 94 -10.68 8.92 4.09
C ASP A 94 -11.47 9.66 3.00
N ARG A 95 -11.00 9.63 1.75
CA ARG A 95 -11.63 10.32 0.62
C ARG A 95 -12.63 9.44 -0.12
N ALA A 96 -12.77 8.18 0.25
CA ALA A 96 -13.64 7.23 -0.45
C ALA A 96 -15.10 7.74 -0.53
N GLY A 97 -15.70 7.63 -1.72
CA GLY A 97 -17.04 8.16 -2.00
C GLY A 97 -17.09 9.65 -2.36
N THR A 98 -15.95 10.33 -2.43
CA THR A 98 -15.84 11.72 -2.92
C THR A 98 -15.15 11.79 -4.29
N ASP A 99 -15.26 12.94 -4.96
CA ASP A 99 -14.57 13.21 -6.23
C ASP A 99 -13.04 13.32 -6.06
N GLU A 100 -12.54 13.41 -4.83
CA GLU A 100 -11.11 13.46 -4.49
C GLU A 100 -10.49 12.07 -4.27
N PHE A 101 -11.30 11.01 -4.37
CA PHE A 101 -10.82 9.64 -4.25
C PHE A 101 -10.12 9.19 -5.53
N GLY A 102 -8.87 8.76 -5.39
CA GLY A 102 -8.09 8.15 -6.46
C GLY A 102 -6.89 7.40 -5.90
N ILE A 103 -6.44 6.39 -6.62
CA ILE A 103 -5.21 5.66 -6.30
C ILE A 103 -4.06 6.39 -6.98
N TYR A 104 -3.12 6.89 -6.18
CA TYR A 104 -1.90 7.52 -6.68
C TYR A 104 -0.83 6.45 -6.81
N ILE A 105 -0.12 6.41 -7.93
CA ILE A 105 0.96 5.46 -8.19
C ILE A 105 2.19 6.24 -8.65
N ASP A 106 3.33 6.02 -8.00
CA ASP A 106 4.60 6.60 -8.41
C ASP A 106 5.06 6.03 -9.75
N ASP A 107 5.62 6.90 -10.61
CA ASP A 107 6.29 6.46 -11.81
C ASP A 107 7.77 6.16 -11.53
N ILE A 108 8.12 4.88 -11.61
CA ILE A 108 9.50 4.39 -11.45
C ILE A 108 10.19 4.15 -12.79
N GLY A 109 9.54 4.51 -13.92
CA GLY A 109 10.08 4.31 -15.26
C GLY A 109 10.08 2.85 -15.73
N ALA A 110 9.35 1.97 -15.02
CA ALA A 110 9.18 0.56 -15.38
C ALA A 110 8.15 0.36 -16.52
N GLY A 111 7.33 1.38 -16.77
CA GLY A 111 6.24 1.38 -17.74
C GLY A 111 4.88 1.25 -17.05
N GLU A 112 3.94 2.08 -17.45
CA GLU A 112 2.63 2.24 -16.80
C GLU A 112 1.87 0.92 -16.64
N THR A 113 1.78 0.12 -17.71
CA THR A 113 1.07 -1.18 -17.66
C THR A 113 1.64 -2.12 -16.59
N LEU A 114 2.97 -2.17 -16.45
CA LEU A 114 3.62 -3.06 -15.49
C LEU A 114 3.43 -2.57 -14.05
N GLN A 115 3.59 -1.26 -13.84
CA GLN A 115 3.40 -0.62 -12.52
C GLN A 115 1.95 -0.80 -12.05
N ASN A 116 0.99 -0.48 -12.91
CA ASN A 116 -0.43 -0.60 -12.59
C ASN A 116 -0.81 -2.06 -12.33
N GLY A 117 -0.26 -3.01 -13.09
CA GLY A 117 -0.51 -4.43 -12.87
C GLY A 117 -0.01 -4.92 -11.49
N MET A 118 1.21 -4.55 -11.11
CA MET A 118 1.75 -4.93 -9.80
C MET A 118 0.97 -4.31 -8.62
N VAL A 119 0.53 -3.06 -8.75
CA VAL A 119 -0.30 -2.41 -7.73
C VAL A 119 -1.69 -3.05 -7.67
N ALA A 120 -2.29 -3.33 -8.83
CA ALA A 120 -3.60 -4.00 -8.91
C ALA A 120 -3.58 -5.38 -8.26
N GLU A 121 -2.50 -6.14 -8.43
CA GLU A 121 -2.33 -7.44 -7.79
C GLU A 121 -2.35 -7.34 -6.27
N VAL A 122 -1.66 -6.36 -5.68
CA VAL A 122 -1.71 -6.12 -4.22
C VAL A 122 -3.12 -5.73 -3.78
N ILE A 123 -3.79 -4.84 -4.53
CA ILE A 123 -5.16 -4.40 -4.23
C ILE A 123 -6.14 -5.59 -4.24
N GLU A 124 -6.04 -6.46 -5.24
CA GLU A 124 -6.90 -7.62 -5.38
C GLU A 124 -6.64 -8.67 -4.30
N GLN A 125 -5.37 -9.05 -4.10
CA GLN A 125 -5.00 -10.11 -3.16
C GLN A 125 -5.25 -9.69 -1.70
N ALA A 126 -5.03 -8.43 -1.34
CA ALA A 126 -5.33 -7.90 -0.01
C ALA A 126 -6.77 -7.38 0.13
N GLN A 127 -7.64 -7.58 -0.88
CA GLN A 127 -9.05 -7.16 -0.84
C GLN A 127 -9.23 -5.69 -0.42
N ILE A 128 -8.33 -4.81 -0.86
CA ILE A 128 -8.25 -3.41 -0.38
C ILE A 128 -9.56 -2.67 -0.65
N GLU A 129 -10.14 -2.85 -1.83
CA GLU A 129 -11.43 -2.22 -2.18
C GLU A 129 -12.55 -2.61 -1.21
N GLN A 130 -12.57 -3.87 -0.77
CA GLN A 130 -13.57 -4.38 0.15
C GLN A 130 -13.35 -3.82 1.56
N ALA A 131 -12.11 -3.69 2.00
CA ALA A 131 -11.76 -3.07 3.27
C ALA A 131 -12.19 -1.59 3.31
N VAL A 132 -11.92 -0.83 2.24
CA VAL A 132 -12.35 0.56 2.12
C VAL A 132 -13.89 0.67 2.10
N ALA A 133 -14.57 -0.21 1.34
CA ALA A 133 -16.03 -0.21 1.27
C ALA A 133 -16.71 -0.58 2.60
N ALA A 134 -16.14 -1.54 3.34
CA ALA A 134 -16.63 -1.94 4.66
C ALA A 134 -16.55 -0.79 5.67
N ALA A 135 -15.46 -0.01 5.65
CA ALA A 135 -15.28 1.14 6.53
C ALA A 135 -16.28 2.28 6.26
N MET A 136 -16.73 2.45 5.01
CA MET A 136 -17.75 3.45 4.65
C MET A 136 -19.17 3.09 5.11
N SER A 137 -19.42 1.81 5.40
CA SER A 137 -20.75 1.29 5.76
C SER A 137 -20.97 1.20 7.28
N GLY A 138 -19.97 1.56 8.07
CA GLY A 138 -19.95 1.50 9.54
C GLY A 138 -20.44 2.75 10.24
#